data_AF-A0A7S2PMW0-F1
#
_entry.id   AF-A0A7S2PMW0-F1
#
_cell.length_a   1.000
_cell.length_b   1.000
_cell.length_c   1.000
_cell.angle_alpha   90.00
_cell.angle_beta   90.00
_cell.angle_gamma   90.00
#
_symmetry.space_group_name_H-M   'P 1'
#
loop_
_entity.id
_entity.type
_entity.pdbx_description
1 polymer ?
#
loop_
_entity_poly.entity_id
_entity_poly.type
_entity_poly.pdbx_seq_one_letter_code
_entity_poly.pdbx_strand_id
1 'polypeptide(L)'
;MLMHQAATSIFDTACDEPLQLMRNLEDMGILDEDDDVELLHLLMHEAASQRKKHFVRTRMDFASFADDLESESTKDFYSMFRMRRQSFEKLVKWLKPYLDVNETKSSNSSSGAAPIDPHIQMFCLVRYLAGGAYQDIRVIAGISTRSFYSSE
;
A
#
# COMPACT_ATOMS: atom_id res chain seq x y z
N MET A 1 -38.78 2.72 -9.58
CA MET A 1 -37.73 3.65 -10.08
C MET A 1 -37.14 4.51 -8.97
N LEU A 2 -37.96 5.10 -8.08
CA LEU A 2 -37.48 5.90 -6.93
C LEU A 2 -36.63 5.12 -5.90
N MET A 3 -36.96 3.86 -5.61
CA MET A 3 -36.20 3.00 -4.66
C MET A 3 -34.77 2.69 -5.13
N HIS A 4 -34.56 2.61 -6.46
CA HIS A 4 -33.23 2.27 -7.01
C HIS A 4 -32.29 3.47 -6.94
N GLN A 5 -32.79 4.69 -7.16
CA GLN A 5 -32.02 5.92 -6.98
C GLN A 5 -31.67 6.21 -5.52
N ALA A 6 -32.55 5.85 -4.58
CA ALA A 6 -32.28 5.98 -3.15
C ALA A 6 -31.14 5.05 -2.71
N ALA A 7 -31.14 3.80 -3.18
CA ALA A 7 -30.08 2.84 -2.89
C ALA A 7 -28.71 3.32 -3.40
N THR A 8 -28.62 3.83 -4.64
CA THR A 8 -27.33 4.30 -5.18
C THR A 8 -26.77 5.52 -4.43
N SER A 9 -27.65 6.42 -3.98
CA SER A 9 -27.25 7.58 -3.16
C SER A 9 -26.70 7.21 -1.77
N ILE A 10 -27.22 6.13 -1.18
CA ILE A 10 -26.75 5.63 0.12
C ILE A 10 -25.35 5.00 -0.02
N PHE A 11 -25.12 4.24 -1.10
CA PHE A 11 -23.85 3.56 -1.34
C PHE A 11 -22.68 4.51 -1.69
N ASP A 12 -22.93 5.62 -2.40
CA ASP A 12 -21.88 6.62 -2.67
C ASP A 12 -21.43 7.36 -1.40
N THR A 13 -22.29 7.46 -0.38
CA THR A 13 -21.98 8.11 0.90
C THR A 13 -21.33 7.13 1.90
N ALA A 14 -21.54 5.82 1.71
CA ALA A 14 -21.16 4.76 2.66
C ALA A 14 -19.72 4.25 2.52
N CYS A 15 -18.95 4.76 1.55
CA CYS A 15 -17.55 4.35 1.37
C CYS A 15 -16.63 4.81 2.52
N ASP A 16 -17.07 5.74 3.38
CA ASP A 16 -16.19 6.34 4.38
C ASP A 16 -16.37 5.85 5.83
N GLU A 17 -17.49 5.25 6.27
CA GLU A 17 -17.58 4.64 7.60
C GLU A 17 -18.75 3.63 7.70
N PRO A 18 -18.50 2.31 7.80
CA PRO A 18 -19.56 1.30 7.88
C PRO A 18 -20.45 1.44 9.13
N LEU A 19 -19.96 2.11 10.17
CA LEU A 19 -20.72 2.40 11.40
C LEU A 19 -21.83 3.44 11.18
N GLN A 20 -21.68 4.36 10.22
CA GLN A 20 -22.75 5.32 9.89
C GLN A 20 -23.91 4.65 9.15
N LEU A 21 -23.62 3.62 8.34
CA LEU A 21 -24.64 2.85 7.64
C LEU A 21 -25.55 2.09 8.63
N MET A 22 -24.96 1.50 9.70
CA MET A 22 -25.73 0.82 10.74
C MET A 22 -26.67 1.78 11.48
N ARG A 23 -26.18 2.97 11.82
CA ARG A 23 -26.95 3.98 12.55
C ARG A 23 -28.13 4.53 11.75
N ASN A 24 -27.97 4.70 10.44
CA ASN A 24 -29.04 5.17 9.55
C ASN A 24 -30.11 4.10 9.27
N LEU A 25 -29.76 2.82 9.39
CA LEU A 25 -30.70 1.69 9.22
C LEU A 25 -31.52 1.44 10.49
N GLU A 26 -30.90 1.58 11.67
CA GLU A 26 -31.59 1.56 12.97
C GLU A 26 -32.65 2.68 13.08
N ASP A 27 -32.33 3.90 12.62
CA ASP A 27 -33.24 5.07 12.67
C ASP A 27 -34.47 4.96 11.73
N MET A 28 -34.46 4.04 10.74
CA MET A 28 -35.59 3.85 9.81
C MET A 28 -36.63 2.80 10.27
N GLY A 29 -36.43 2.16 11.43
CA GLY A 29 -37.44 1.29 12.06
C GLY A 29 -37.79 0.01 11.28
N ILE A 30 -36.84 -0.51 10.49
CA ILE A 30 -36.96 -1.75 9.71
C ILE A 30 -36.21 -2.85 10.47
N LEU A 31 -36.69 -3.25 11.64
CA LEU A 31 -36.06 -4.31 12.42
C LEU A 31 -37.11 -5.31 12.90
N ASP A 32 -37.19 -6.46 12.24
CA ASP A 32 -37.87 -7.67 12.70
C ASP A 32 -36.81 -8.79 12.70
N GLU A 33 -36.46 -9.26 13.90
CA GLU A 33 -35.15 -9.84 14.28
C GLU A 33 -34.61 -11.05 13.46
N ASP A 34 -35.38 -11.62 12.53
CA ASP A 34 -35.01 -12.84 11.79
C ASP A 34 -34.66 -12.61 10.30
N ASP A 35 -35.28 -11.64 9.61
CA ASP A 35 -35.01 -11.36 8.18
C ASP A 35 -33.79 -10.40 7.98
N ASP A 36 -33.42 -9.68 9.04
CA ASP A 36 -32.37 -8.65 9.01
C ASP A 36 -30.95 -9.25 8.96
N VAL A 37 -30.77 -10.42 9.55
CA VAL A 37 -29.46 -11.12 9.53
C VAL A 37 -29.14 -11.58 8.12
N GLU A 38 -30.14 -12.05 7.37
CA GLU A 38 -29.95 -12.51 5.99
C GLU A 38 -29.66 -11.33 5.06
N LEU A 39 -30.39 -10.22 5.22
CA LEU A 39 -30.11 -8.98 4.48
C LEU A 39 -28.72 -8.41 4.80
N LEU A 40 -28.33 -8.41 6.08
CA LEU A 40 -26.99 -7.97 6.52
C LEU A 40 -25.89 -8.87 5.96
N HIS A 41 -26.08 -10.19 6.01
CA HIS A 41 -25.16 -11.16 5.41
C HIS A 41 -25.03 -10.96 3.91
N LEU A 42 -26.13 -10.71 3.21
CA LEU A 42 -26.15 -10.47 1.77
C LEU A 42 -25.42 -9.16 1.41
N LEU A 43 -25.65 -8.09 2.19
CA LEU A 43 -24.95 -6.82 2.04
C LEU A 43 -23.45 -6.96 2.34
N MET A 44 -23.07 -7.70 3.38
CA MET A 44 -21.66 -7.97 3.70
C MET A 44 -20.98 -8.83 2.61
N HIS A 45 -21.69 -9.82 2.07
CA HIS A 45 -21.19 -10.67 0.98
C HIS A 45 -21.01 -9.87 -0.32
N GLU A 46 -21.99 -9.01 -0.67
CA GLU A 46 -21.90 -8.13 -1.83
C GLU A 46 -20.79 -7.09 -1.65
N ALA A 47 -20.65 -6.48 -0.47
CA ALA A 47 -19.55 -5.57 -0.16
C ALA A 47 -18.18 -6.26 -0.21
N ALA A 48 -18.09 -7.52 0.24
CA ALA A 48 -16.87 -8.32 0.13
C ALA A 48 -16.57 -8.71 -1.33
N SER A 49 -17.59 -9.00 -2.14
CA SER A 49 -17.51 -9.32 -3.56
C SER A 49 -17.09 -8.10 -4.41
N GLN A 50 -17.56 -6.90 -4.02
CA GLN A 50 -17.18 -5.63 -4.63
C GLN A 50 -15.83 -5.08 -4.16
N ARG A 51 -15.11 -5.76 -3.24
CA ARG A 51 -13.74 -5.36 -2.92
C ARG A 51 -12.91 -5.38 -4.19
N LYS A 52 -12.42 -4.20 -4.56
CA LYS A 52 -11.47 -4.03 -5.68
C LYS A 52 -10.36 -5.07 -5.54
N LYS A 53 -10.08 -5.80 -6.63
CA LYS A 53 -8.98 -6.77 -6.68
C LYS A 53 -7.72 -6.13 -6.08
N HIS A 54 -7.22 -6.73 -5.01
CA HIS A 54 -6.02 -6.25 -4.35
C HIS A 54 -4.84 -6.40 -5.32
N PHE A 55 -4.35 -5.29 -5.86
CA PHE A 55 -3.20 -5.30 -6.76
C PHE A 55 -1.93 -5.58 -5.97
N VAL A 56 -1.45 -6.82 -6.04
CA VAL A 56 -0.19 -7.24 -5.42
C VAL A 56 0.97 -6.78 -6.31
N ARG A 57 1.83 -5.92 -5.76
CA ARG A 57 3.08 -5.51 -6.42
C ARG A 57 4.20 -6.46 -6.03
N THR A 58 4.97 -6.91 -7.01
CA THR A 58 6.24 -7.60 -6.75
C THR A 58 7.29 -6.55 -6.42
N ARG A 59 7.94 -6.68 -5.26
CA ARG A 59 9.04 -5.79 -4.86
C ARG A 59 10.29 -6.13 -5.67
N MET A 60 11.05 -5.09 -6.00
CA MET A 60 12.36 -5.24 -6.63
C MET A 60 13.33 -5.96 -5.69
N ASP A 61 14.12 -6.88 -6.23
CA ASP A 61 15.35 -7.32 -5.58
C ASP A 61 16.45 -6.29 -5.87
N PHE A 62 16.83 -5.52 -4.85
CA PHE A 62 17.82 -4.46 -5.00
C PHE A 62 19.21 -5.01 -5.36
N ALA A 63 19.57 -6.21 -4.88
CA ALA A 63 20.91 -6.77 -5.12
C ALA A 63 21.08 -7.06 -6.62
N SER A 64 20.13 -7.79 -7.20
CA SER A 64 20.11 -8.09 -8.64
C SER A 64 20.03 -6.81 -9.47
N PHE A 65 19.17 -5.85 -9.07
CA PHE A 65 19.09 -4.55 -9.76
C PHE A 65 20.42 -3.78 -9.76
N ALA A 66 21.12 -3.74 -8.61
CA ALA A 66 22.40 -3.05 -8.51
C ALA A 66 23.50 -3.75 -9.32
N ASP A 67 23.50 -5.08 -9.34
CA ASP A 67 24.43 -5.88 -10.15
C ASP A 67 24.19 -5.64 -11.65
N ASP A 68 22.94 -5.67 -12.11
CA ASP A 68 22.56 -5.40 -13.49
C ASP A 68 23.02 -3.99 -13.91
N LEU A 69 22.74 -2.99 -13.08
CA LEU A 69 23.11 -1.59 -13.34
C LEU A 69 24.64 -1.38 -13.42
N GLU A 70 25.41 -2.05 -12.56
CA GLU A 70 26.87 -2.00 -12.60
C GLU A 70 27.47 -2.78 -13.77
N SER A 71 26.78 -3.83 -14.24
CA SER A 71 27.19 -4.63 -15.40
C SER A 71 27.09 -3.84 -16.71
N GLU A 72 26.09 -2.96 -16.84
CA GLU A 72 25.94 -2.05 -17.97
C GLU A 72 27.03 -0.97 -17.95
N SER A 73 27.20 -0.29 -16.82
CA SER A 73 28.23 0.73 -16.65
C SER A 73 28.45 1.09 -15.17
N THR A 74 29.72 1.08 -14.77
CA THR A 74 30.15 1.54 -13.43
C THR A 74 29.78 2.99 -13.12
N LYS A 75 29.48 3.82 -14.14
CA LYS A 75 29.05 5.22 -13.96
C LYS A 75 27.55 5.33 -13.71
N ASP A 76 26.76 4.33 -14.06
CA ASP A 76 25.30 4.45 -14.08
C ASP A 76 24.74 4.38 -12.66
N PHE A 77 25.31 3.51 -11.82
CA PHE A 77 25.05 3.54 -10.38
C PHE A 77 25.38 4.91 -9.78
N TYR A 78 26.56 5.47 -10.08
CA TYR A 78 26.96 6.78 -9.57
C TYR A 78 26.03 7.91 -10.06
N SER A 79 25.64 7.88 -11.33
CA SER A 79 24.70 8.85 -11.91
C SER A 79 23.33 8.78 -11.23
N MET A 80 22.86 7.55 -10.99
CA MET A 80 21.55 7.26 -10.42
C MET A 80 21.45 7.64 -8.94
N PHE A 81 22.48 7.32 -8.14
CA PHE A 81 22.47 7.48 -6.68
C PHE A 81 23.36 8.61 -6.16
N ARG A 82 24.13 9.28 -7.03
CA ARG A 82 25.13 10.31 -6.69
C ARG A 82 26.21 9.85 -5.71
N MET A 83 26.41 8.53 -5.62
CA MET A 83 27.41 7.90 -4.76
C MET A 83 27.79 6.53 -5.32
N ARG A 84 28.93 5.98 -4.87
CA ARG A 84 29.35 4.62 -5.22
C ARG A 84 28.54 3.60 -4.43
N ARG A 85 28.36 2.38 -4.95
CA ARG A 85 27.68 1.26 -4.27
C ARG A 85 28.19 1.02 -2.86
N GLN A 86 29.50 1.04 -2.66
CA GLN A 86 30.11 0.90 -1.32
C GLN A 86 29.65 1.98 -0.33
N SER A 87 29.40 3.21 -0.79
CA SER A 87 28.90 4.29 0.07
C SER A 87 27.42 4.12 0.37
N PHE A 88 26.65 3.67 -0.63
CA PHE A 88 25.25 3.31 -0.47
C PHE A 88 25.07 2.19 0.57
N GLU A 89 25.82 1.10 0.45
CA GLU A 89 25.79 -0.02 1.41
C GLU A 89 26.16 0.42 2.84
N LYS A 90 27.15 1.31 2.98
CA LYS A 90 27.49 1.91 4.29
C LYS A 90 26.32 2.71 4.86
N LEU A 91 25.66 3.50 4.03
CA LEU A 91 24.51 4.30 4.43
C LEU A 91 23.33 3.42 4.86
N VAL A 92 23.02 2.38 4.09
CA VAL A 92 22.01 1.37 4.45
C VAL A 92 22.38 0.73 5.79
N LYS A 93 23.62 0.29 5.96
CA LYS A 93 24.08 -0.33 7.23
C LYS A 93 23.91 0.59 8.43
N TRP A 94 24.19 1.89 8.29
CA TRP A 94 24.02 2.87 9.37
C TRP A 94 22.57 3.17 9.69
N LEU A 95 21.71 3.21 8.67
CA LEU A 95 20.30 3.54 8.84
C LEU A 95 19.42 2.32 9.12
N LYS A 96 19.90 1.10 8.85
CA LYS A 96 19.18 -0.15 9.07
C LYS A 96 18.44 -0.22 10.42
N PRO A 97 19.04 0.15 11.57
CA PRO A 97 18.33 0.12 12.86
C PRO A 97 17.09 1.03 12.94
N TYR A 98 17.01 2.04 12.08
CA TYR A 98 15.91 3.00 11.98
C TYR A 98 14.95 2.68 10.83
N LEU A 99 15.34 1.79 9.91
CA LEU A 99 14.55 1.36 8.74
C LEU A 99 13.90 -0.01 8.94
N ASP A 100 14.45 -0.83 9.83
CA ASP A 100 13.92 -2.14 10.18
C ASP A 100 12.57 -1.97 10.90
N VAL A 101 11.49 -2.33 10.20
CA VAL A 101 10.14 -2.36 10.74
C VAL A 101 9.90 -3.71 11.42
N ASN A 102 9.17 -3.69 12.54
CA ASN A 102 8.73 -4.91 13.21
C ASN A 102 7.91 -5.80 12.26
N GLU A 103 8.41 -7.01 11.99
CA GLU A 103 7.80 -7.97 11.05
C GLU A 103 6.32 -8.23 11.33
N THR A 104 5.94 -8.35 12.61
CA THR A 104 4.55 -8.59 13.03
C THR A 104 3.64 -7.43 12.66
N LYS A 105 4.11 -6.17 12.83
CA LYS A 105 3.33 -4.98 12.44
C LYS A 105 3.19 -4.86 10.92
N SER A 106 4.25 -5.16 10.18
CA SER A 106 4.19 -5.18 8.71
C SER A 106 3.21 -6.24 8.20
N SER A 107 3.29 -7.46 8.73
CA SER A 107 2.42 -8.57 8.32
C SER A 107 0.94 -8.24 8.56
N ASN A 108 0.61 -7.70 9.74
CA ASN A 108 -0.77 -7.33 10.08
C ASN A 108 -1.32 -6.20 9.20
N SER A 109 -0.50 -5.20 8.87
CA SER A 109 -0.93 -4.04 8.07
C SER A 109 -0.96 -4.31 6.56
N SER A 110 -0.21 -5.29 6.09
CA SER A 110 0.01 -5.56 4.67
C SER A 110 -0.55 -6.92 4.22
N SER A 111 -1.52 -7.46 4.97
CA SER A 111 -2.16 -8.75 4.67
C SER A 111 -1.16 -9.91 4.47
N GLY A 112 -0.14 -9.98 5.33
CA GLY A 112 0.89 -11.02 5.29
C GLY A 112 2.14 -10.67 4.47
N ALA A 113 2.23 -9.47 3.86
CA ALA A 113 3.45 -9.07 3.17
C ALA A 113 4.58 -8.77 4.17
N ALA A 114 5.79 -9.24 3.83
CA ALA A 114 7.01 -8.94 4.59
C ALA A 114 7.25 -7.42 4.70
N PRO A 115 8.07 -6.95 5.65
CA PRO A 115 8.53 -5.56 5.68
C PRO A 115 9.20 -5.13 4.37
N ILE A 116 9.17 -3.83 4.09
CA ILE A 116 9.93 -3.27 2.97
C ILE A 116 11.41 -3.33 3.34
N ASP A 117 12.19 -3.98 2.48
CA ASP A 117 13.63 -4.13 2.68
C ASP A 117 14.34 -2.76 2.81
N PRO A 118 15.28 -2.58 3.76
CA PRO A 118 15.99 -1.32 3.97
C PRO A 118 16.71 -0.79 2.73
N HIS A 119 17.20 -1.64 1.83
CA HIS A 119 17.81 -1.22 0.57
C HIS A 119 16.77 -0.61 -0.36
N ILE A 120 15.54 -1.14 -0.40
CA ILE A 120 14.43 -0.57 -1.18
C ILE A 120 14.01 0.79 -0.61
N GLN A 121 13.94 0.92 0.72
CA GLN A 121 13.65 2.21 1.36
C GLN A 121 14.73 3.25 0.99
N MET A 122 16.01 2.85 1.08
CA MET A 122 17.14 3.72 0.73
C MET A 122 17.19 4.05 -0.76
N PHE A 123 16.86 3.09 -1.63
CA PHE A 123 16.69 3.30 -3.06
C PHE A 123 15.67 4.42 -3.31
N CYS A 124 14.50 4.32 -2.69
CA CYS A 124 13.44 5.32 -2.87
C CYS A 124 13.88 6.71 -2.41
N LEU A 125 14.48 6.79 -1.22
CA LEU A 125 14.95 8.03 -0.63
C LEU A 125 16.02 8.72 -1.49
N VAL A 126 17.10 8.00 -1.83
CA VAL A 126 18.22 8.57 -2.57
C VAL A 126 17.79 8.97 -3.99
N ARG A 127 16.96 8.17 -4.65
CA ARG A 127 16.41 8.52 -5.97
C ARG A 127 15.53 9.77 -5.92
N TYR A 128 14.70 9.89 -4.89
CA TYR A 128 13.86 11.07 -4.70
C TYR A 128 14.72 12.32 -4.45
N LEU A 129 15.73 12.23 -3.58
CA LEU A 129 16.68 13.33 -3.31
C LEU A 129 17.54 13.70 -4.53
N ALA A 130 17.84 12.73 -5.41
CA ALA A 130 18.51 12.97 -6.67
C ALA A 130 17.61 13.63 -7.74
N GLY A 131 16.36 13.94 -7.42
CA GLY A 131 15.38 14.60 -8.30
C GLY A 131 14.51 13.65 -9.11
N GLY A 132 14.46 12.36 -8.78
CA GLY A 132 13.59 11.40 -9.46
C GLY A 132 12.11 11.59 -9.11
N ALA A 133 11.23 11.38 -10.09
CA ALA A 133 9.79 11.45 -9.88
C ALA A 133 9.31 10.29 -9.01
N TYR A 134 8.50 10.59 -7.97
CA TYR A 134 8.06 9.56 -7.03
C TYR A 134 7.26 8.45 -7.72
N GLN A 135 6.51 8.77 -8.79
CA GLN A 135 5.71 7.80 -9.55
C GLN A 135 6.58 6.71 -10.17
N ASP A 136 7.72 7.08 -10.78
CA ASP A 136 8.62 6.14 -11.42
C ASP A 136 9.34 5.29 -10.37
N ILE A 137 9.84 5.94 -9.32
CA ILE A 137 10.57 5.30 -8.23
C ILE A 137 9.72 4.21 -7.58
N ARG A 138 8.47 4.52 -7.20
CA ARG A 138 7.59 3.56 -6.52
C ARG A 138 7.17 2.39 -7.40
N VAL A 139 7.08 2.62 -8.72
CA VAL A 139 6.74 1.57 -9.68
C VAL A 139 7.90 0.60 -9.81
N ILE A 140 9.12 1.12 -9.96
CA ILE A 140 10.35 0.31 -10.01
C ILE A 140 10.56 -0.47 -8.70
N ALA A 141 10.40 0.19 -7.56
CA ALA A 141 10.55 -0.44 -6.24
C ALA A 141 9.44 -1.46 -5.90
N GLY A 142 8.33 -1.44 -6.63
CA GLY A 142 7.17 -2.31 -6.36
C GLY A 142 6.41 -1.94 -5.09
N ILE A 143 6.33 -0.65 -4.74
CA ILE A 143 5.66 -0.18 -3.51
C ILE A 143 4.39 0.67 -3.77
N SER A 144 3.47 0.64 -2.81
CA SER A 144 2.24 1.43 -2.89
C SER A 144 2.51 2.93 -2.71
N THR A 145 1.61 3.80 -3.16
CA THR A 145 1.75 5.26 -2.91
C THR A 145 1.78 5.54 -1.42
N ARG A 146 0.93 4.84 -0.65
CA ARG A 146 0.84 4.97 0.80
C ARG A 146 2.17 4.59 1.47
N SER A 147 2.76 3.48 1.06
CA SER A 147 4.04 2.99 1.58
C SER A 147 5.21 3.92 1.22
N PHE A 148 5.14 4.62 0.09
CA PHE A 148 6.18 5.58 -0.30
C PHE A 148 6.22 6.80 0.62
N TYR A 149 5.05 7.27 1.07
CA TYR A 149 4.91 8.45 1.92
C TYR A 149 4.68 8.15 3.40
N SER A 150 4.67 6.88 3.81
CA SER A 150 4.47 6.53 5.21
C SER A 150 5.75 6.84 5.99
N SER A 151 5.70 7.87 6.83
CA SER A 151 6.51 7.91 8.04
C SER A 151 5.81 7.04 9.08
N GLU A 152 6.46 5.99 9.58
CA GLU A 152 5.98 5.30 10.79
C GLU A 152 5.90 6.24 11.99
#